data_AF-A0A958J3S4-F1
#
_entry.id   AF-A0A958J3S4-F1
#
_cell.length_a   1.000
_cell.length_b   1.000
_cell.length_c   1.000
_cell.angle_alpha   90.00
_cell.angle_beta   90.00
_cell.angle_gamma   90.00
#
_symmetry.space_group_name_H-M   'P 1'
#
loop_
_entity.id
_entity.type
_entity.pdbx_description
1 polymer ?
#
loop_
_entity_poly.entity_id
_entity_poly.type
_entity_poly.pdbx_seq_one_letter_code
_entity_poly.pdbx_strand_id
1 'polypeptide(L)'
;MIIKNLLALANLILFLNYFPHSIRAEVHDMQVERVRALGQPAVSNLMLRLKENLSGALINSGPVGALKFCNSNAEKLKEQTEATLPSGLKLKRTAERVRNPNNAPDQAEKLALE
;
A
#
# COMPACT_ATOMS: atom_id res chain seq x y z
N MET A 1 21.51 6.24 -49.13
CA MET A 1 20.44 5.68 -48.28
C MET A 1 20.89 5.42 -46.83
N ILE A 2 22.16 5.05 -46.61
CA ILE A 2 22.72 4.71 -45.28
C ILE A 2 22.77 5.90 -44.29
N ILE A 3 23.05 7.12 -44.75
CA ILE A 3 23.20 8.32 -43.89
C ILE A 3 21.85 8.78 -43.30
N LYS A 4 20.73 8.59 -44.01
CA LYS A 4 19.39 8.97 -43.53
C LYS A 4 18.92 8.10 -42.35
N ASN A 5 19.25 6.80 -42.37
CA ASN A 5 18.95 5.89 -41.26
C ASN A 5 19.82 6.18 -40.03
N LEU A 6 21.07 6.63 -40.22
CA LEU A 6 21.96 6.97 -39.13
C LEU A 6 21.50 8.25 -38.39
N LEU A 7 21.02 9.27 -39.12
CA LEU A 7 20.42 10.47 -38.54
C LEU A 7 19.10 10.18 -37.81
N ALA A 8 18.28 9.26 -38.34
CA ALA A 8 17.04 8.85 -37.69
C ALA A 8 17.29 8.08 -36.38
N LEU A 9 18.31 7.22 -36.35
CA LEU A 9 18.75 6.51 -35.13
C LEU A 9 19.33 7.47 -34.08
N ALA A 10 20.13 8.46 -34.48
CA ALA A 10 20.68 9.45 -33.57
C ALA A 10 19.57 10.32 -32.92
N ASN A 11 18.56 10.74 -33.70
CA ASN A 11 17.41 11.48 -33.18
C ASN A 11 16.51 10.64 -32.26
N LEU A 12 16.37 9.33 -32.53
CA LEU A 12 15.63 8.41 -31.66
C LEU A 12 16.32 8.19 -30.30
N ILE A 13 17.65 8.08 -30.30
CA ILE A 13 18.46 7.95 -29.08
C ILE A 13 18.45 9.25 -28.27
N LEU A 14 18.48 10.41 -28.93
CA LEU A 14 18.31 11.71 -28.27
C LEU A 14 16.91 11.87 -27.66
N PHE A 15 15.85 11.45 -28.36
CA PHE A 15 14.47 11.47 -27.83
C PHE A 15 14.28 10.54 -26.61
N LEU A 16 14.90 9.35 -26.62
CA LEU A 16 14.86 8.42 -25.49
C LEU A 16 15.61 8.95 -24.26
N ASN A 17 16.67 9.74 -24.46
CA ASN A 17 17.42 10.40 -23.38
C ASN A 17 16.82 11.75 -22.94
N TYR A 18 15.90 12.32 -23.71
CA TYR A 18 15.16 13.55 -23.41
C TYR A 18 13.71 13.30 -22.98
N PHE A 19 13.39 12.10 -22.48
CA PHE A 19 12.11 11.92 -21.80
C PHE A 19 12.06 12.88 -20.61
N PRO A 20 11.21 13.92 -20.63
CA PRO A 20 11.27 14.99 -19.65
C PRO A 20 11.03 14.41 -18.26
N HIS A 21 11.87 14.78 -17.29
CA HIS A 21 11.68 14.40 -15.90
C HIS A 21 10.26 14.75 -15.40
N SER A 22 9.68 15.83 -15.92
CA SER A 22 8.30 16.26 -15.64
C SER A 22 7.23 15.24 -16.05
N ILE A 23 7.37 14.55 -17.19
CA ILE A 23 6.42 13.52 -17.61
C ILE A 23 6.53 12.29 -16.70
N ARG A 24 7.75 11.95 -16.23
CA ARG A 24 7.94 10.84 -15.29
C ARG A 24 7.32 11.12 -13.92
N ALA A 25 7.44 12.36 -13.43
CA ALA A 25 6.79 12.80 -12.19
C ALA A 25 5.26 12.77 -12.32
N GLU A 26 4.71 13.33 -13.41
CA GLU A 26 3.27 13.36 -13.64
C GLU A 26 2.64 11.96 -13.77
N VAL A 27 3.32 11.04 -14.47
CA VAL A 27 2.88 9.63 -14.54
C VAL A 27 3.00 8.93 -13.19
N HIS A 28 4.02 9.23 -12.38
CA HIS A 28 4.16 8.68 -11.03
C HIS A 28 3.02 9.14 -10.11
N ASP A 29 2.70 10.44 -10.12
CA ASP A 29 1.64 11.02 -9.30
C ASP A 29 0.26 10.45 -9.67
N MET A 30 -0.03 10.28 -10.96
CA MET A 30 -1.26 9.61 -11.41
C MET A 30 -1.36 8.16 -10.95
N GLN A 31 -0.23 7.43 -10.87
CA GLN A 31 -0.22 6.06 -10.36
C GLN A 31 -0.45 6.03 -8.85
N VAL A 32 0.15 6.95 -8.10
CA VAL A 32 -0.05 7.08 -6.65
C VAL A 32 -1.52 7.36 -6.34
N GLU A 33 -2.15 8.30 -7.04
CA GLU A 33 -3.57 8.61 -6.82
C GLU A 33 -4.50 7.47 -7.21
N ARG A 34 -4.18 6.72 -8.27
CA ARG A 34 -4.92 5.50 -8.61
C ARG A 34 -4.82 4.44 -7.50
N VAL A 35 -3.63 4.19 -6.99
CA VAL A 35 -3.41 3.22 -5.90
C VAL A 35 -4.15 3.68 -4.63
N ARG A 36 -4.08 4.97 -4.30
CA ARG A 36 -4.80 5.57 -3.18
C ARG A 36 -6.31 5.42 -3.35
N ALA A 37 -6.87 5.73 -4.51
CA ALA A 37 -8.31 5.63 -4.77
C ALA A 37 -8.84 4.19 -4.60
N LEU A 38 -8.04 3.19 -4.97
CA LEU A 38 -8.40 1.77 -4.79
C LEU A 38 -8.27 1.31 -3.32
N GLY A 39 -7.21 1.73 -2.63
CA GLY A 39 -6.90 1.25 -1.27
C GLY A 39 -7.59 2.02 -0.14
N GLN A 40 -7.78 3.33 -0.30
CA GLN A 40 -8.24 4.23 0.77
C GLN A 40 -9.60 3.81 1.36
N PRO A 41 -10.63 3.43 0.58
CA PRO A 41 -11.91 3.02 1.16
C PRO A 41 -11.78 1.78 2.05
N ALA A 42 -10.99 0.79 1.63
CA ALA A 42 -10.77 -0.43 2.37
C ALA A 42 -9.95 -0.20 3.65
N VAL A 43 -8.92 0.63 3.58
CA VAL A 43 -8.13 1.03 4.77
C VAL A 43 -9.01 1.79 5.76
N SER A 44 -9.82 2.74 5.30
CA SER A 44 -10.75 3.50 6.16
C SER A 44 -11.77 2.57 6.83
N ASN A 45 -12.36 1.63 6.08
CA ASN A 45 -13.28 0.63 6.63
C ASN A 45 -12.59 -0.25 7.70
N LEU A 46 -11.41 -0.77 7.39
CA LEU A 46 -10.66 -1.59 8.34
C LEU A 46 -10.32 -0.81 9.61
N MET A 47 -9.84 0.43 9.49
CA MET A 47 -9.50 1.29 10.62
C MET A 47 -10.69 1.55 11.55
N LEU A 48 -11.87 1.81 11.00
CA LEU A 48 -13.09 2.00 11.80
C LEU A 48 -13.41 0.74 12.61
N ARG A 49 -13.46 -0.42 11.93
CA ARG A 49 -13.78 -1.71 12.55
C ARG A 49 -12.76 -2.09 13.63
N LEU A 50 -11.47 -1.82 13.37
CA LEU A 50 -10.41 -2.05 14.34
C LEU A 50 -10.57 -1.19 15.58
N LYS A 51 -10.87 0.10 15.42
CA LYS A 51 -11.09 1.02 16.53
C LYS A 51 -12.26 0.58 17.41
N GLU A 52 -13.40 0.26 16.80
CA GLU A 52 -14.61 -0.19 17.51
C GLU A 52 -14.33 -1.46 18.33
N ASN A 53 -13.73 -2.47 17.70
CA ASN A 53 -13.46 -3.74 18.37
C ASN A 53 -12.36 -3.63 19.43
N LEU A 54 -11.31 -2.83 19.19
CA LEU A 54 -10.28 -2.55 20.19
C LEU A 54 -10.89 -1.83 21.40
N SER A 55 -11.76 -0.84 21.17
CA SER A 55 -12.42 -0.10 22.25
C SER A 55 -13.32 -1.01 23.07
N GLY A 56 -14.10 -1.86 22.40
CA GLY A 56 -14.91 -2.87 23.08
C GLY A 56 -14.08 -3.87 23.89
N ALA A 57 -12.97 -4.37 23.33
CA ALA A 57 -12.06 -5.27 24.05
C ALA A 57 -11.43 -4.60 25.27
N LEU A 58 -11.06 -3.32 25.16
CA LEU A 58 -10.51 -2.54 26.25
C LEU A 58 -11.54 -2.33 27.38
N ILE A 59 -12.78 -1.96 27.04
CA ILE A 59 -13.86 -1.73 28.01
C ILE A 59 -14.23 -3.04 28.72
N ASN A 60 -14.39 -4.13 27.97
CA ASN A 60 -14.94 -5.39 28.49
C ASN A 60 -13.90 -6.31 29.13
N SER A 61 -12.62 -6.17 28.78
CA SER A 61 -11.56 -7.13 29.16
C SER A 61 -10.23 -6.47 29.49
N GLY A 62 -10.21 -5.14 29.62
CA GLY A 62 -9.04 -4.38 30.01
C GLY A 62 -7.87 -4.46 29.01
N PRO A 63 -6.68 -4.00 29.44
CA PRO A 63 -5.49 -3.98 28.58
C PRO A 63 -5.08 -5.35 28.03
N VAL A 64 -5.25 -6.42 28.81
CA VAL A 64 -4.93 -7.79 28.37
C VAL A 64 -5.86 -8.23 27.23
N GLY A 65 -7.16 -7.93 27.34
CA GLY A 65 -8.13 -8.18 26.26
C GLY A 65 -7.81 -7.39 24.99
N ALA A 66 -7.43 -6.12 25.14
CA ALA A 66 -7.01 -5.27 24.03
C ALA A 66 -5.76 -5.82 23.31
N LEU A 67 -4.77 -6.33 24.05
CA LEU A 67 -3.58 -6.97 23.46
C LEU A 67 -3.94 -8.25 22.71
N LYS A 68 -4.80 -9.10 23.29
CA LYS A 68 -5.29 -10.31 22.62
C LYS A 68 -6.01 -9.97 21.32
N PHE A 69 -6.88 -8.96 21.33
CA PHE A 69 -7.54 -8.47 20.13
C PHE A 69 -6.51 -8.04 19.07
N CYS A 70 -5.58 -7.16 19.44
CA CYS A 70 -4.55 -6.63 18.53
C CYS A 70 -3.66 -7.72 17.93
N ASN A 71 -3.40 -8.79 18.69
CA ASN A 71 -2.54 -9.89 18.24
C ASN A 71 -3.28 -10.81 17.25
N SER A 72 -4.43 -11.37 17.64
CA SER A 72 -5.07 -12.45 16.86
C SER A 72 -6.35 -12.04 16.14
N ASN A 73 -7.23 -11.26 16.77
CA ASN A 73 -8.57 -11.01 16.23
C ASN A 73 -8.58 -9.93 15.17
N ALA A 74 -7.66 -8.99 15.27
CA ALA A 74 -7.51 -7.89 14.34
C ALA A 74 -7.16 -8.37 12.91
N GLU A 75 -6.50 -9.52 12.79
CA GLU A 75 -6.18 -10.16 11.52
C GLU A 75 -7.43 -10.67 10.78
N LYS A 76 -8.39 -11.24 11.53
CA LYS A 76 -9.68 -11.69 10.97
C LYS A 76 -10.48 -10.54 10.37
N LEU A 77 -10.48 -9.37 11.03
CA LEU A 77 -11.15 -8.18 10.49
C LEU A 77 -10.49 -7.72 9.19
N LYS A 78 -9.16 -7.78 9.12
CA LYS A 78 -8.41 -7.51 7.89
C LYS A 78 -8.78 -8.49 6.78
N GLU A 79 -8.80 -9.80 7.05
CA GLU A 79 -9.19 -10.83 6.06
C GLU A 79 -10.60 -10.60 5.53
N GLN A 80 -11.55 -10.24 6.41
CA GLN A 80 -12.92 -9.92 6.03
C GLN A 80 -13.00 -8.66 5.17
N THR A 81 -12.20 -7.62 5.45
CA THR A 81 -12.15 -6.43 4.59
C THR A 81 -11.43 -6.74 3.26
N GLU A 82 -10.36 -7.53 3.25
CA GLU A 82 -9.69 -7.97 2.02
C GLU A 82 -10.65 -8.72 1.09
N ALA A 83 -11.52 -9.57 1.63
CA ALA A 83 -12.49 -10.33 0.85
C ALA A 83 -13.52 -9.44 0.09
N THR A 84 -13.63 -8.15 0.43
CA THR A 84 -14.50 -7.19 -0.27
C THR A 84 -13.78 -6.46 -1.41
N LEU A 85 -12.48 -6.64 -1.55
CA LEU A 85 -11.69 -5.99 -2.60
C LEU A 85 -11.83 -6.70 -3.95
N PRO A 86 -11.66 -5.97 -5.07
CA PRO A 86 -11.45 -6.58 -6.38
C PRO A 86 -10.33 -7.64 -6.37
N SER A 87 -10.50 -8.66 -7.22
CA SER A 87 -9.50 -9.72 -7.39
C SER A 87 -8.12 -9.16 -7.72
N GLY A 88 -7.08 -9.78 -7.17
CA GLY A 88 -5.68 -9.38 -7.35
C GLY A 88 -5.19 -8.31 -6.37
N LEU A 89 -6.06 -7.72 -5.56
CA LEU A 89 -5.65 -6.82 -4.47
C LEU A 89 -5.42 -7.59 -3.17
N LYS A 90 -4.44 -7.10 -2.40
CA LYS A 90 -4.12 -7.59 -1.07
C LYS A 90 -4.13 -6.45 -0.08
N LEU A 91 -4.63 -6.74 1.11
CA LEU A 91 -4.66 -5.83 2.23
C LEU A 91 -3.73 -6.41 3.29
N LYS A 92 -2.86 -5.57 3.85
CA LYS A 92 -1.97 -5.98 4.93
C LYS A 92 -1.94 -4.89 5.99
N ARG A 93 -1.74 -5.31 7.23
CA ARG A 93 -1.39 -4.43 8.34
C ARG A 93 0.11 -4.54 8.53
N THR A 94 0.80 -3.43 8.67
CA THR A 94 2.24 -3.40 8.93
C THR A 94 2.56 -2.52 10.14
N ALA A 95 3.65 -2.81 10.85
CA ALA A 95 4.04 -2.07 12.05
C ALA A 95 5.54 -2.22 12.35
N GLU A 96 6.15 -1.17 12.89
CA GLU A 96 7.52 -1.23 13.41
C GLU A 96 7.62 -2.16 14.63
N ARG A 97 6.66 -2.06 15.56
CA ARG A 97 6.60 -2.90 16.76
C ARG A 97 5.64 -4.06 16.53
N VAL A 98 6.20 -5.17 16.03
CA VAL A 98 5.45 -6.37 15.64
C VAL A 98 4.86 -7.08 16.86
N ARG A 99 3.52 -7.19 16.89
CA ARG A 99 2.77 -8.00 17.89
C ARG A 99 2.26 -9.31 17.31
N ASN A 100 1.91 -9.29 16.03
CA ASN A 100 1.53 -10.44 15.22
C ASN A 100 2.58 -10.58 14.11
N PRO A 101 3.24 -11.75 13.96
CA PRO A 101 4.26 -11.99 12.93
C PRO A 101 3.83 -11.66 11.50
N ASN A 102 2.54 -11.77 11.17
CA ASN A 102 2.01 -11.43 9.84
C ASN A 102 2.13 -9.94 9.50
N ASN A 103 2.33 -9.09 10.51
CA ASN A 103 2.48 -7.64 10.34
C ASN A 103 3.94 -7.19 10.22
N ALA A 104 4.89 -8.12 10.10
CA ALA A 104 6.29 -7.79 9.88
C ALA A 104 6.44 -7.04 8.55
N PRO A 105 7.13 -5.88 8.53
CA PRO A 105 7.26 -5.07 7.33
C PRO A 105 8.23 -5.72 6.33
N ASP A 106 7.85 -5.71 5.05
CA ASP A 106 8.74 -5.96 3.94
C ASP A 106 9.62 -4.72 3.63
N GLN A 107 10.44 -4.80 2.58
CA GLN A 107 11.35 -3.72 2.24
C GLN A 107 10.64 -2.42 1.86
N ALA A 108 9.50 -2.49 1.15
CA ALA A 108 8.76 -1.30 0.74
C ALA A 108 7.99 -0.71 1.94
N GLU A 109 7.43 -1.56 2.79
CA GLU A 109 6.71 -1.15 3.99
C GLU A 109 7.62 -0.50 5.03
N LYS A 110 8.89 -0.92 5.14
CA LYS A 110 9.88 -0.25 5.99
C LYS A 110 10.08 1.20 5.56
N LEU A 111 10.26 1.44 4.27
CA LEU A 111 10.41 2.80 3.71
C LEU A 111 9.16 3.67 3.92
N ALA A 112 7.98 3.05 4.05
CA ALA A 112 6.73 3.76 4.28
C ALA A 112 6.42 4.03 5.77
N LEU A 113 7.13 3.38 6.69
CA LEU A 113 7.00 3.58 8.14
C LEU A 113 7.96 4.65 8.69
N GLU A 114 9.05 4.93 7.96
CA GLU A 114 10.04 5.99 8.23
C GLU A 114 9.54 7.38 7.81
#